data_AF-Q6MRC4-F1
#
_entry.id   AF-Q6MRC4-F1
#
_cell.length_a   1.000
_cell.length_b   1.000
_cell.length_c   1.000
_cell.angle_alpha   90.00
_cell.angle_beta   90.00
_cell.angle_gamma   90.00
#
_symmetry.space_group_name_H-M   'P 1'
#
loop_
_entity.id
_entity.type
_entity.pdbx_description
1 polymer ?
#
loop_
_entity_poly.entity_id
_entity_poly.type
_entity_poly.pdbx_seq_one_letter_code
_entity_poly.pdbx_strand_id
1 'polypeptide(L)'
;MQVQKGFNSDITVRGQKYHIQTEDWGTQNPYLVSRIFCNGAVMKTIKTPYDTVLKLGSVQSEEAIKLALRRQHTTIIDTLMAGSLP
;
A
#
# COMPACT_ATOMS: atom_id res chain seq x y z
N MET A 1 7.60 -9.79 15.15
CA MET A 1 8.06 -9.50 13.78
C MET A 1 8.55 -8.08 13.71
N GLN A 2 9.55 -7.84 12.88
CA GLN A 2 9.96 -6.50 12.54
C GLN A 2 9.02 -5.91 11.48
N VAL A 3 8.81 -4.59 11.55
CA VAL A 3 8.11 -3.84 10.49
C VAL A 3 8.86 -3.98 9.18
N GLN A 4 8.15 -4.27 8.09
CA GLN A 4 8.74 -4.44 6.78
C GLN A 4 8.92 -3.09 6.06
N LYS A 5 9.99 -2.99 5.25
CA LYS A 5 10.24 -1.78 4.43
C LYS A 5 9.09 -1.57 3.45
N GLY A 6 8.53 -0.36 3.47
CA GLY A 6 7.45 0.07 2.58
C GLY A 6 7.91 0.36 1.14
N PHE A 7 6.96 0.82 0.33
CA PHE A 7 7.17 1.18 -1.08
C PHE A 7 6.77 2.63 -1.34
N ASN A 8 7.57 3.33 -2.15
CA ASN A 8 7.29 4.68 -2.63
C ASN A 8 7.44 4.70 -4.15
N SER A 9 6.51 5.34 -4.84
CA SER A 9 6.56 5.54 -6.29
C SER A 9 5.99 6.90 -6.67
N ASP A 10 6.70 7.63 -7.52
CA ASP A 10 6.19 8.82 -8.21
C ASP A 10 5.75 8.43 -9.61
N ILE A 11 4.48 8.68 -9.95
CA ILE A 11 3.91 8.36 -11.28
C ILE A 11 3.19 9.58 -11.87
N THR A 12 3.06 9.60 -13.19
CA THR A 12 2.22 10.57 -13.90
C THR A 12 1.08 9.85 -14.58
N VAL A 13 -0.16 10.22 -14.26
CA VAL A 13 -1.39 9.68 -14.84
C VAL A 13 -2.13 10.81 -15.53
N ARG A 14 -2.31 10.72 -16.86
CA ARG A 14 -3.06 11.70 -17.66
C ARG A 14 -2.61 13.16 -17.40
N GLY A 15 -1.30 13.37 -17.26
CA GLY A 15 -0.69 14.68 -17.02
C GLY A 15 -0.64 15.13 -15.55
N GLN A 16 -1.30 14.42 -14.63
CA GLN A 16 -1.26 14.71 -13.20
C GLN A 16 -0.20 13.83 -12.49
N LYS A 17 0.62 14.44 -11.63
CA LYS A 17 1.61 13.73 -10.83
C LYS A 17 1.01 13.23 -9.52
N TYR A 18 1.33 12.00 -9.16
CA TYR A 18 0.96 11.36 -7.91
C TYR A 18 2.19 10.77 -7.23
N HIS A 19 2.21 10.85 -5.90
CA HIS A 19 3.15 10.10 -5.07
C HIS A 19 2.37 9.04 -4.30
N ILE A 20 2.78 7.78 -4.40
CA ILE A 20 2.16 6.66 -3.72
C ILE A 20 3.14 6.14 -2.69
N GLN A 21 2.72 6.14 -1.42
CA GLN A 21 3.44 5.55 -0.30
C GLN A 21 2.66 4.35 0.21
N THR A 22 3.32 3.26 0.58
CA THR A 22 2.69 2.08 1.20
C THR A 22 3.56 1.57 2.34
N GLU A 23 3.01 1.52 3.54
CA GLU A 23 3.69 1.27 4.80
C GLU A 23 3.13 0.03 5.48
N ASP A 24 3.99 -0.67 6.20
CA ASP A 24 3.61 -1.65 7.20
C ASP A 24 3.61 -0.97 8.58
N TRP A 25 2.47 -1.01 9.29
CA TRP A 25 2.34 -0.41 10.62
C TRP A 25 2.60 -1.39 11.78
N GLY A 26 2.95 -2.65 11.46
CA GLY A 26 3.41 -3.63 12.42
C GLY A 26 2.32 -4.29 13.25
N THR A 27 2.69 -5.31 14.01
CA THR A 27 1.73 -6.14 14.79
C THR A 27 0.95 -5.40 15.88
N GLN A 28 1.45 -4.27 16.40
CA GLN A 28 0.71 -3.42 17.35
C GLN A 28 -0.44 -2.66 16.67
N ASN A 29 -0.34 -2.43 15.36
CA ASN A 29 -1.34 -1.77 14.55
C ASN A 29 -1.39 -2.46 13.17
N PRO A 30 -1.99 -3.67 13.10
CA PRO A 30 -1.73 -4.66 12.05
C PRO A 30 -2.42 -4.29 10.73
N TYR A 31 -1.93 -3.23 10.10
CA TYR A 31 -2.43 -2.68 8.85
C TYR A 31 -1.29 -2.46 7.87
N LEU A 32 -1.60 -2.71 6.60
CA LEU A 32 -0.88 -2.15 5.47
C LEU A 32 -1.60 -0.87 5.05
N VAL A 33 -0.87 0.24 5.06
CA VAL A 33 -1.45 1.56 4.84
C VAL A 33 -0.85 2.18 3.60
N SER A 34 -1.67 2.48 2.62
CA SER A 34 -1.27 3.22 1.43
C SER A 34 -1.84 4.62 1.45
N ARG A 35 -1.02 5.60 1.06
CA ARG A 35 -1.43 6.99 0.86
C ARG A 35 -1.11 7.40 -0.57
N ILE A 36 -2.10 8.01 -1.22
CA ILE A 36 -1.96 8.64 -2.53
C ILE A 36 -1.91 10.13 -2.29
N PHE A 37 -0.84 10.77 -2.73
CA PHE A 37 -0.65 12.20 -2.64
C PHE A 37 -0.72 12.85 -4.02
N CYS A 38 -1.26 14.06 -4.08
CA CYS A 38 -1.26 14.93 -5.24
C CYS A 38 -0.97 16.36 -4.75
N ASN A 39 0.03 17.02 -5.35
CA ASN A 39 0.44 18.37 -4.95
C ASN A 39 0.70 18.54 -3.43
N GLY A 40 1.25 17.50 -2.78
CA GLY A 40 1.55 17.50 -1.35
C GLY A 40 0.36 17.21 -0.42
N ALA A 41 -0.87 17.13 -0.94
CA ALA A 41 -2.06 16.76 -0.17
C ALA A 41 -2.33 15.25 -0.28
N VAL A 42 -2.81 14.63 0.81
CA VAL A 42 -3.31 13.25 0.79
C VAL A 42 -4.67 13.23 0.11
N MET A 43 -4.75 12.63 -1.07
CA MET A 43 -6.00 12.44 -1.81
C MET A 43 -6.79 11.25 -1.28
N LYS A 44 -6.08 10.18 -0.93
CA LYS A 44 -6.71 8.95 -0.42
C LYS A 44 -5.79 8.21 0.53
N THR A 45 -6.38 7.65 1.57
CA THR A 45 -5.75 6.66 2.44
C THR A 45 -6.49 5.34 2.32
N ILE A 46 -5.76 4.25 2.10
CA ILE A 46 -6.28 2.88 2.03
C ILE A 46 -5.62 2.11 3.15
N LYS A 47 -6.43 1.52 4.03
CA LYS A 47 -5.96 0.67 5.13
C LYS A 47 -6.47 -0.73 4.90
N THR A 48 -5.56 -1.70 4.88
CA THR A 48 -5.89 -3.11 4.75
C THR A 48 -5.37 -3.84 5.97
N PRO A 49 -6.24 -4.43 6.81
CA PRO A 49 -5.78 -5.19 7.96
C PRO A 49 -5.04 -6.45 7.50
N TYR A 50 -4.08 -6.89 8.31
CA TYR A 50 -3.26 -8.07 8.02
C TYR A 50 -4.11 -9.32 7.76
N ASP A 51 -5.18 -9.52 8.51
CA ASP A 51 -6.07 -10.68 8.40
C ASP A 51 -6.72 -10.85 7.01
N THR A 52 -6.83 -9.75 6.26
CA THR A 52 -7.44 -9.71 4.93
C THR A 52 -6.43 -10.08 3.84
N VAL A 53 -5.14 -9.78 4.06
CA VAL A 53 -4.08 -10.01 3.07
C VAL A 53 -3.25 -11.25 3.34
N LEU A 54 -3.25 -11.72 4.59
CA LEU A 54 -2.60 -12.95 5.01
C LEU A 54 -3.65 -14.07 5.03
N LYS A 55 -3.30 -15.24 4.47
CA LYS A 55 -4.20 -16.40 4.49
C LYS A 55 -4.48 -16.83 5.93
N LEU A 56 -5.75 -17.10 6.25
CA LEU A 56 -6.14 -17.69 7.54
C LEU A 56 -5.26 -18.90 7.87
N GLY A 57 -4.65 -18.90 9.07
CA GLY A 57 -3.79 -19.99 9.54
C GLY A 57 -2.34 -19.96 9.05
N SER A 58 -1.95 -19.00 8.21
CA SER A 58 -0.53 -18.78 7.90
C SER A 58 0.16 -18.07 9.06
N VAL A 59 1.38 -18.49 9.39
CA VAL A 59 2.27 -17.69 10.23
C VAL A 59 2.41 -16.33 9.56
N GLN A 60 2.21 -15.25 10.32
CA GLN A 60 2.48 -13.90 9.84
C GLN A 60 4.00 -13.79 9.62
N SER A 61 4.48 -14.26 8.47
CA SER A 61 5.91 -14.22 8.15
C SER A 61 6.26 -12.86 7.56
N GLU A 62 7.51 -12.47 7.72
CA GLU A 62 8.03 -11.21 7.17
C GLU A 62 7.90 -11.20 5.63
N GLU A 63 8.12 -12.34 4.99
CA GLU A 63 7.93 -12.52 3.54
C GLU A 63 6.47 -12.37 3.13
N ALA A 64 5.53 -12.90 3.92
CA ALA A 64 4.10 -12.79 3.62
C ALA A 64 3.63 -11.33 3.68
N ILE A 65 4.07 -10.57 4.68
CA ILE A 65 3.80 -9.13 4.77
C ILE A 65 4.45 -8.39 3.62
N LYS A 66 5.72 -8.66 3.31
CA LYS A 66 6.43 -8.00 2.22
C LYS A 66 5.76 -8.23 0.87
N LEU A 67 5.25 -9.44 0.63
CA LEU A 67 4.48 -9.77 -0.56
C LEU A 67 3.13 -9.04 -0.59
N ALA A 68 2.42 -8.99 0.53
CA ALA A 68 1.16 -8.26 0.65
C ALA A 68 1.33 -6.75 0.44
N LEU A 69 2.37 -6.13 1.02
CA LEU A 69 2.76 -4.74 0.78
C LEU A 69 2.96 -4.45 -0.70
N ARG A 70 3.78 -5.28 -1.37
CA ARG A 70 4.06 -5.12 -2.80
C ARG A 70 2.80 -5.22 -3.63
N ARG A 71 1.95 -6.22 -3.35
CA ARG A 71 0.67 -6.41 -4.04
C ARG A 71 -0.23 -5.18 -3.89
N GLN A 72 -0.45 -4.72 -2.65
CA GLN A 72 -1.27 -3.54 -2.41
C GLN A 72 -0.72 -2.30 -3.15
N HIS A 73 0.60 -2.08 -3.10
CA HIS A 73 1.23 -0.96 -3.79
C HIS A 73 1.02 -1.00 -5.31
N THR A 74 1.31 -2.14 -5.95
CA THR A 74 1.15 -2.29 -7.40
C THR A 74 -0.32 -2.18 -7.82
N THR A 75 -1.24 -2.79 -7.07
CA THR A 75 -2.68 -2.66 -7.34
C THR A 75 -3.15 -1.20 -7.32
N ILE A 76 -2.66 -0.39 -6.39
CA ILE A 76 -3.00 1.03 -6.33
C ILE A 76 -2.48 1.78 -7.56
N ILE A 77 -1.24 1.52 -7.98
CA ILE A 77 -0.67 2.10 -9.20
C ILE A 77 -1.51 1.71 -10.42
N ASP A 78 -1.83 0.42 -10.59
CA ASP A 78 -2.63 -0.06 -11.72
C ASP A 78 -4.02 0.60 -11.75
N THR A 79 -4.64 0.75 -10.57
CA THR A 79 -5.97 1.35 -10.45
C THR A 79 -5.95 2.85 -10.72
N LEU A 80 -4.88 3.55 -10.31
CA LEU A 80 -4.65 4.96 -10.68
C LEU A 80 -4.45 5.09 -12.19
N MET A 81 -3.60 4.26 -12.81
CA MET A 81 -3.36 4.25 -14.25
C MET A 81 -4.65 4.00 -15.06
N ALA A 82 -5.52 3.12 -14.56
CA ALA A 82 -6.84 2.87 -15.14
C ALA A 82 -7.83 4.04 -14.96
N GLY A 83 -7.54 5.01 -14.08
CA GLY A 83 -8.42 6.13 -13.74
C GLY A 83 -9.59 5.75 -12.82
N SER A 84 -9.46 4.63 -12.09
CA SER A 84 -10.48 4.15 -11.14
C SER A 84 -10.23 4.61 -9.69
N LEU A 85 -9.13 5.32 -9.47
CA LEU A 85 -8.79 6.01 -8.22
C LEU A 85 -8.43 7.48 -8.51
N PRO A 86 -8.64 8.39 -7.54
CA PRO A 86 -8.44 9.83 -7.70
C PRO A 86 -7.00 10.30 -7.59
#